data_AF-A0A4R8LSQ3-F1
#
_entry.id   AF-A0A4R8LSQ3-F1
#
_cell.length_a   1.000
_cell.length_b   1.000
_cell.length_c   1.000
_cell.angle_alpha   90.00
_cell.angle_beta   90.00
_cell.angle_gamma   90.00
#
_symmetry.space_group_name_H-M   'P 1'
#
loop_
_entity.id
_entity.type
_entity.pdbx_description
1 polymer ?
#
loop_
_entity_poly.entity_id
_entity_poly.type
_entity_poly.pdbx_seq_one_letter_code
_entity_poly.pdbx_strand_id
1 'polypeptide(L)'
;MFGDWLDLLRAGAALLFAGAAVKWMDDALDVEYDICQGKRTLAARFGRATLPYCMVLFGVGMACDLQAAMACFLGSYAAGMFARPTERLQTRVPAWVEICCAIALATALLGWRSALWGVAMMCAVDWLDDVMDRYKDAESGQFNTVVRFGLVEMLLALLGALCIALYANVAWTILAFIVLALLTIVSDMTTARILTTEREEASDVWSHL
;
A
#
# COMPACT_ATOMS: atom_id res chain seq x y z
N MET A 1 -2.03 -32.40 -9.84
CA MET A 1 -2.57 -31.84 -8.58
C MET A 1 -1.53 -31.12 -7.71
N PHE A 2 -0.22 -31.14 -8.02
CA PHE A 2 0.78 -30.28 -7.35
C PHE A 2 0.97 -28.89 -7.98
N GLY A 3 0.37 -28.65 -9.17
CA GLY A 3 0.47 -27.36 -9.89
C GLY A 3 -0.17 -26.21 -9.12
N ASP A 4 -1.40 -26.39 -8.64
CA ASP A 4 -2.15 -25.33 -7.97
C ASP A 4 -1.43 -24.77 -6.72
N TRP A 5 -0.77 -25.63 -5.93
CA TRP A 5 -0.07 -25.17 -4.72
C TRP A 5 1.23 -24.41 -5.03
N LEU A 6 1.97 -24.84 -6.05
CA LEU A 6 3.18 -24.15 -6.48
C LEU A 6 2.85 -22.81 -7.13
N ASP A 7 1.78 -22.75 -7.91
CA ASP A 7 1.31 -21.51 -8.54
C ASP A 7 0.79 -20.53 -7.48
N LEU A 8 0.06 -21.02 -6.47
CA LEU A 8 -0.36 -20.22 -5.32
C LEU A 8 0.84 -19.68 -4.52
N LEU A 9 1.87 -20.52 -4.30
CA LEU A 9 3.08 -20.11 -3.61
C LEU A 9 3.86 -19.06 -4.40
N ARG A 10 3.97 -19.22 -5.73
CA ARG A 10 4.62 -18.26 -6.63
C ARG A 10 3.89 -16.92 -6.61
N ALA A 11 2.56 -16.93 -6.73
CA ALA A 11 1.74 -15.72 -6.64
C ALA A 11 1.85 -15.07 -5.26
N GLY A 12 1.81 -15.85 -4.18
CA GLY A 12 1.97 -15.34 -2.81
C GLY A 12 3.34 -14.71 -2.58
N ALA A 13 4.42 -15.34 -3.05
CA ALA A 13 5.76 -14.78 -3.00
C ALA A 13 5.87 -13.49 -3.84
N ALA A 14 5.29 -13.49 -5.04
CA ALA A 14 5.26 -12.31 -5.90
C ALA A 14 4.55 -11.13 -5.23
N LEU A 15 3.38 -11.36 -4.64
CA LEU A 15 2.63 -10.35 -3.89
C LEU A 15 3.39 -9.89 -2.64
N LEU A 16 4.07 -10.79 -1.93
CA LEU A 16 4.88 -10.43 -0.78
C LEU A 16 6.02 -9.48 -1.16
N PHE A 17 6.80 -9.82 -2.20
CA PHE A 17 7.92 -9.01 -2.64
C PHE A 17 7.49 -7.71 -3.32
N ALA A 18 6.45 -7.75 -4.15
CA ALA A 18 5.90 -6.55 -4.78
C ALA A 18 5.24 -5.63 -3.75
N GLY A 19 4.45 -6.18 -2.82
CA GLY A 19 3.83 -5.44 -1.72
C GLY A 19 4.88 -4.82 -0.79
N ALA A 20 5.95 -5.56 -0.47
CA ALA A 20 7.07 -5.01 0.28
C ALA A 20 7.73 -3.84 -0.48
N ALA A 21 7.99 -4.00 -1.77
CA ALA A 21 8.58 -2.93 -2.59
C ALA A 21 7.68 -1.68 -2.65
N VAL A 22 6.37 -1.85 -2.80
CA VAL A 22 5.39 -0.77 -2.82
C VAL A 22 5.34 -0.06 -1.48
N LYS A 23 5.14 -0.80 -0.38
CA LYS A 23 5.10 -0.24 0.98
C LYS A 23 6.37 0.54 1.30
N TRP A 24 7.52 0.00 0.93
CA TRP A 24 8.79 0.63 1.25
C TRP A 24 9.12 1.84 0.37
N MET A 25 8.54 1.87 -0.83
CA MET A 25 8.54 3.06 -1.67
C MET A 25 7.61 4.14 -1.10
N ASP A 26 6.46 3.74 -0.57
CA ASP A 26 5.50 4.63 0.10
C ASP A 26 6.12 5.27 1.35
N ASP A 27 6.69 4.45 2.24
CA ASP A 27 7.47 4.93 3.41
C ASP A 27 8.57 5.93 3.00
N ALA A 28 9.18 5.75 1.82
CA ALA A 28 10.24 6.64 1.33
C ALA A 28 9.71 8.01 0.84
N LEU A 29 8.48 8.05 0.32
CA LEU A 29 7.80 9.29 -0.05
C LEU A 29 7.33 10.03 1.21
N ASP A 30 6.94 9.29 2.25
CA ASP A 30 6.38 9.84 3.47
C ASP A 30 7.40 10.06 4.61
N VAL A 31 8.69 9.81 4.36
CA VAL A 31 9.78 9.97 5.35
C VAL A 31 9.72 11.30 6.11
N GLU A 32 9.43 12.41 5.42
CA GLU A 32 9.38 13.73 6.07
C GLU A 32 8.20 13.83 7.05
N TYR A 33 7.05 13.27 6.69
CA TYR A 33 5.85 13.21 7.52
C TYR A 33 6.04 12.27 8.71
N ASP A 34 6.62 11.10 8.48
CA ASP A 34 6.91 10.11 9.52
C ASP A 34 7.84 10.67 10.61
N ILE A 35 8.90 11.37 10.20
CA ILE A 35 9.83 12.01 11.12
C ILE A 35 9.10 13.07 11.96
N CYS A 36 8.18 13.84 11.38
CA CYS A 36 7.37 14.81 12.11
C CYS A 36 6.44 14.14 13.14
N GLN A 37 5.95 12.92 12.85
CA GLN A 37 5.19 12.10 13.80
C GLN A 37 6.07 11.32 14.80
N GLY A 38 7.40 11.52 14.78
CA GLY A 38 8.33 10.81 15.65
C GLY A 38 8.49 9.32 15.33
N LYS A 39 8.14 8.89 14.12
CA LYS A 39 8.38 7.53 13.62
C LYS A 39 9.66 7.51 12.80
N ARG A 40 10.49 6.48 13.01
CA ARG A 40 11.63 6.20 12.13
C ARG A 40 11.38 4.88 11.40
N THR A 41 10.81 4.99 10.21
CA THR A 41 10.63 3.85 9.31
C THR A 41 11.96 3.35 8.78
N LEU A 42 11.94 2.15 8.21
CA LEU A 42 13.12 1.57 7.55
C LEU A 42 13.61 2.47 6.39
N ALA A 43 12.70 3.14 5.69
CA ALA A 43 13.07 4.10 4.64
C ALA A 43 13.94 5.25 5.19
N ALA A 44 13.60 5.80 6.36
CA ALA A 44 14.42 6.81 7.05
C ALA A 44 15.79 6.28 7.50
N ARG A 45 15.92 4.96 7.71
CA ARG A 45 17.20 4.32 8.10
C ARG A 45 18.10 4.06 6.89
N PHE A 46 17.54 3.58 5.78
CA PHE A 46 18.29 3.26 4.56
C PHE A 46 18.50 4.47 3.63
N GLY A 47 17.70 5.53 3.78
CA GLY A 47 17.83 6.79 3.06
C GLY A 47 17.79 6.58 1.56
N ARG A 48 18.84 7.03 0.85
CA ARG A 48 18.91 6.93 -0.62
C ARG A 48 18.96 5.49 -1.15
N ALA A 49 19.33 4.53 -0.32
CA ALA A 49 19.41 3.12 -0.72
C ALA A 49 18.04 2.45 -0.79
N THR A 50 16.98 3.05 -0.23
CA THR A 50 15.62 2.48 -0.20
C THR A 50 15.11 2.20 -1.62
N LEU A 51 15.20 3.17 -2.53
CA LEU A 51 14.70 3.01 -3.90
C LEU A 51 15.37 1.86 -4.68
N PRO A 52 16.71 1.73 -4.71
CA PRO A 52 17.37 0.55 -5.30
C PRO A 52 16.90 -0.77 -4.69
N TYR A 53 16.71 -0.84 -3.37
CA TYR A 53 16.23 -2.09 -2.75
C TYR A 53 14.76 -2.39 -3.10
N CYS A 54 13.89 -1.38 -3.20
CA CYS A 54 12.53 -1.57 -3.71
C CYS A 54 12.54 -2.16 -5.12
N MET A 55 13.43 -1.66 -6.01
CA MET A 55 13.56 -2.20 -7.37
C MET A 55 14.02 -3.66 -7.37
N VAL A 56 14.97 -4.03 -6.49
CA VAL A 56 15.42 -5.43 -6.36
C VAL A 56 14.28 -6.32 -5.86
N LEU A 57 13.56 -5.91 -4.81
CA LEU A 57 12.42 -6.66 -4.29
C LEU A 57 11.34 -6.83 -5.36
N PHE A 58 11.00 -5.76 -6.08
CA PHE A 58 10.03 -5.82 -7.17
C PHE A 58 10.49 -6.77 -8.28
N GLY A 59 11.77 -6.73 -8.67
CA GLY A 59 12.35 -7.65 -9.65
C GLY A 59 12.27 -9.12 -9.22
N VAL A 60 12.52 -9.41 -7.94
CA VAL A 60 12.32 -10.76 -7.38
C VAL A 60 10.84 -11.16 -7.43
N GLY A 61 9.93 -10.25 -7.09
CA GLY A 61 8.49 -10.48 -7.19
C GLY A 61 8.04 -10.83 -8.61
N MET A 62 8.50 -10.06 -9.61
CA MET A 62 8.25 -10.34 -11.03
C MET A 62 8.80 -11.69 -11.49
N ALA A 63 9.95 -12.12 -10.94
CA ALA A 63 10.53 -13.43 -11.25
C ALA A 63 9.72 -14.60 -10.66
N CYS A 64 9.00 -14.38 -9.55
CA CYS A 64 8.09 -15.37 -8.97
C CYS A 64 6.80 -15.50 -9.78
N ASP A 65 6.12 -14.38 -10.01
CA ASP A 65 4.92 -14.28 -10.84
C ASP A 65 4.81 -12.85 -11.41
N LEU A 66 5.07 -12.72 -12.71
CA LEU A 66 5.04 -11.45 -13.42
C LEU A 66 3.66 -10.77 -13.31
N GLN A 67 2.59 -11.55 -13.40
CA GLN A 67 1.25 -11.02 -13.54
C GLN A 67 0.74 -10.47 -12.20
N ALA A 68 0.95 -11.21 -11.11
CA ALA A 68 0.59 -10.75 -9.76
C ALA A 68 1.41 -9.54 -9.33
N ALA A 69 2.73 -9.58 -9.53
CA ALA A 69 3.63 -8.48 -9.15
C ALA A 69 3.33 -7.19 -9.92
N MET A 70 3.21 -7.27 -11.25
CA MET A 70 2.91 -6.08 -12.06
C MET A 70 1.51 -5.53 -11.81
N ALA A 71 0.51 -6.39 -11.57
CA ALA A 71 -0.83 -5.92 -11.25
C ALA A 71 -0.84 -5.15 -9.92
N CYS A 72 -0.14 -5.68 -8.90
CA CYS A 72 0.03 -5.01 -7.61
C CYS A 72 0.71 -3.64 -7.78
N PHE A 73 1.84 -3.59 -8.51
CA PHE A 73 2.63 -2.36 -8.65
C PHE A 73 1.95 -1.27 -9.50
N LEU A 74 1.40 -1.63 -10.67
CA LEU A 74 0.66 -0.66 -11.49
C LEU A 74 -0.65 -0.25 -10.81
N GLY A 75 -1.27 -1.16 -10.07
CA GLY A 75 -2.43 -0.89 -9.23
C GLY A 75 -2.12 0.13 -8.14
N SER A 76 -1.01 -0.03 -7.42
CA SER A 76 -0.62 0.90 -6.34
C SER A 76 -0.24 2.26 -6.89
N TYR A 77 0.43 2.30 -8.05
CA TYR A 77 0.72 3.53 -8.76
C TYR A 77 -0.57 4.30 -9.11
N ALA A 78 -1.55 3.61 -9.69
CA ALA A 78 -2.85 4.22 -9.99
C ALA A 78 -3.61 4.65 -8.73
N ALA A 79 -3.60 3.80 -7.69
CA ALA A 79 -4.32 4.02 -6.44
C ALA A 79 -3.84 5.26 -5.69
N GLY A 80 -2.53 5.37 -5.44
CA GLY A 80 -1.95 6.48 -4.67
C GLY A 80 -2.12 7.87 -5.30
N MET A 81 -2.46 7.93 -6.59
CA MET A 81 -2.74 9.19 -7.28
C MET A 81 -4.23 9.62 -7.24
N PHE A 82 -5.15 8.77 -6.77
CA PHE A 82 -6.59 9.07 -6.79
C PHE A 82 -6.98 10.21 -5.85
N ALA A 83 -6.23 10.45 -4.78
CA ALA A 83 -6.49 11.53 -3.84
C ALA A 83 -6.48 12.92 -4.50
N ARG A 84 -5.59 13.12 -5.49
CA ARG A 84 -5.33 14.42 -6.14
C ARG A 84 -5.20 14.31 -7.66
N PRO A 85 -6.29 13.97 -8.37
CA PRO A 85 -6.24 13.63 -9.80
C PRO A 85 -5.89 14.81 -10.73
N THR A 86 -6.04 16.04 -10.24
CA THR A 86 -5.75 17.27 -11.00
C THR A 86 -4.38 17.88 -10.67
N GLU A 87 -3.66 17.34 -9.69
CA GLU A 87 -2.31 17.79 -9.35
C GLU A 87 -1.35 17.42 -10.50
N ARG A 88 -0.39 18.31 -10.79
CA ARG A 88 0.62 18.09 -11.82
C ARG A 88 1.81 17.38 -11.19
N LEU A 89 2.14 16.21 -11.72
CA LEU A 89 3.25 15.40 -11.24
C LEU A 89 4.57 15.83 -11.88
N GLN A 90 5.66 15.13 -11.56
CA GLN A 90 7.02 15.43 -12.07
C GLN A 90 7.12 15.40 -13.60
N THR A 91 6.27 14.61 -14.26
CA THR A 91 6.08 14.53 -15.71
C THR A 91 5.40 15.77 -16.32
N ARG A 92 4.88 16.67 -15.47
CA ARG A 92 4.09 17.86 -15.79
C ARG A 92 2.71 17.58 -16.40
N VAL A 93 2.30 16.31 -16.48
CA VAL A 93 0.93 15.95 -16.84
C VAL A 93 0.07 15.84 -15.58
N PRO A 94 -1.26 16.04 -15.69
CA PRO A 94 -2.15 15.85 -14.55
C PRO A 94 -2.24 14.36 -14.18
N ALA A 95 -2.35 14.06 -12.89
CA ALA A 95 -2.32 12.70 -12.34
C ALA A 95 -3.35 11.75 -13.00
N TRP A 96 -4.55 12.23 -13.37
CA TRP A 96 -5.54 11.41 -14.05
C TRP A 96 -5.04 10.81 -15.38
N VAL A 97 -4.16 11.52 -16.11
CA VAL A 97 -3.56 11.00 -17.35
C VAL A 97 -2.62 9.84 -17.03
N GLU A 98 -1.82 9.97 -15.99
CA GLU A 98 -0.90 8.91 -15.56
C GLU A 98 -1.62 7.68 -15.03
N ILE A 99 -2.72 7.88 -14.28
CA ILE A 99 -3.62 6.80 -13.85
C ILE A 99 -4.16 6.07 -15.09
N CYS A 100 -4.70 6.80 -16.08
CA CYS A 100 -5.21 6.19 -17.30
C CYS A 100 -4.11 5.43 -18.07
N CYS A 101 -2.91 5.99 -18.17
CA CYS A 101 -1.76 5.33 -18.80
C CYS A 101 -1.35 4.05 -18.05
N ALA A 102 -1.31 4.08 -16.72
CA ALA A 102 -0.96 2.92 -15.90
C ALA A 102 -1.99 1.79 -16.05
N ILE A 103 -3.29 2.12 -16.03
CA ILE A 103 -4.37 1.14 -16.23
C ILE A 103 -4.34 0.58 -17.66
N ALA A 104 -4.12 1.42 -18.66
CA ALA A 104 -4.00 0.98 -20.05
C ALA A 104 -2.79 0.05 -20.24
N LEU A 105 -1.65 0.39 -19.64
CA LEU A 105 -0.45 -0.44 -19.67
C LEU A 105 -0.66 -1.78 -18.96
N ALA A 106 -1.27 -1.77 -17.77
CA ALA A 106 -1.61 -2.99 -17.03
C ALA A 106 -2.55 -3.88 -17.85
N THR A 107 -3.56 -3.28 -18.47
CA THR A 107 -4.53 -4.01 -19.30
C THR A 107 -3.87 -4.63 -20.53
N ALA A 108 -2.97 -3.90 -21.20
CA ALA A 108 -2.26 -4.37 -22.38
C ALA A 108 -1.26 -5.50 -22.08
N LEU A 109 -0.57 -5.42 -20.94
CA LEU A 109 0.46 -6.40 -20.56
C LEU A 109 -0.11 -7.64 -19.86
N LEU A 110 -1.11 -7.46 -18.99
CA LEU A 110 -1.59 -8.49 -18.06
C LEU A 110 -3.00 -8.99 -18.39
N GLY A 111 -3.71 -8.30 -19.28
CA GLY A 111 -5.12 -8.50 -19.53
C GLY A 111 -6.01 -7.69 -18.58
N TRP A 112 -7.24 -7.41 -19.01
CA TRP A 112 -8.18 -6.55 -18.30
C TRP A 112 -8.53 -7.07 -16.90
N ARG A 113 -8.61 -8.39 -16.72
CA ARG A 113 -9.03 -9.00 -15.44
C ARG A 113 -7.97 -8.81 -14.35
N SER A 114 -6.69 -8.96 -14.68
CA SER A 114 -5.58 -8.78 -13.74
C SER A 114 -5.31 -7.30 -13.46
N ALA A 115 -5.46 -6.44 -14.48
CA ALA A 115 -5.40 -5.00 -14.29
C ALA A 115 -6.52 -4.49 -13.35
N LEU A 116 -7.76 -4.94 -13.58
CA LEU A 116 -8.90 -4.63 -12.73
C LEU A 116 -8.68 -5.11 -11.29
N TRP A 117 -8.15 -6.33 -11.12
CA TRP A 117 -7.80 -6.83 -9.79
C TRP A 117 -6.77 -5.94 -9.10
N GLY A 118 -5.67 -5.59 -9.77
CA GLY A 118 -4.59 -4.79 -9.20
C GLY A 118 -5.07 -3.42 -8.72
N VAL A 119 -5.82 -2.70 -9.56
CA VAL A 119 -6.37 -1.39 -9.20
C VAL A 119 -7.36 -1.52 -8.05
N ALA A 120 -8.31 -2.46 -8.12
CA ALA A 120 -9.32 -2.61 -7.09
C ALA A 120 -8.72 -3.03 -5.74
N MET A 121 -7.77 -3.97 -5.73
CA MET A 121 -7.11 -4.41 -4.51
C MET A 121 -6.28 -3.28 -3.89
N MET A 122 -5.53 -2.53 -4.69
CA MET A 122 -4.68 -1.45 -4.17
C MET A 122 -5.51 -0.25 -3.68
N CYS A 123 -6.61 0.10 -4.34
CA CYS A 123 -7.57 1.07 -3.78
C CYS A 123 -8.16 0.58 -2.46
N ALA A 124 -8.45 -0.72 -2.33
CA ALA A 124 -8.98 -1.26 -1.09
C ALA A 124 -7.96 -1.21 0.05
N VAL A 125 -6.67 -1.43 -0.22
CA VAL A 125 -5.60 -1.26 0.77
C VAL A 125 -5.47 0.21 1.17
N ASP A 126 -5.32 1.11 0.20
CA ASP A 126 -5.17 2.56 0.41
C ASP A 126 -6.32 3.16 1.24
N TRP A 127 -7.57 2.81 0.89
CA TRP A 127 -8.74 3.29 1.63
C TRP A 127 -8.92 2.63 2.99
N LEU A 128 -8.44 1.39 3.17
CA LEU A 128 -8.45 0.75 4.48
C LEU A 128 -7.48 1.46 5.43
N ASP A 129 -6.28 1.80 4.93
CA ASP A 129 -5.27 2.54 5.68
C ASP A 129 -5.80 3.94 6.06
N ASP A 130 -6.42 4.67 5.11
CA ASP A 130 -7.10 5.95 5.38
C ASP A 130 -8.18 5.83 6.49
N VAL A 131 -8.97 4.76 6.49
CA VAL A 131 -10.00 4.52 7.52
C VAL A 131 -9.38 4.26 8.89
N MET A 132 -8.27 3.53 8.93
CA MET A 132 -7.55 3.22 10.17
C MET A 132 -6.85 4.44 10.77
N ASP A 133 -6.25 5.28 9.93
CA ASP A 133 -5.43 6.43 10.38
C ASP A 133 -6.18 7.76 10.46
N ARG A 134 -7.50 7.77 10.17
CA ARG A 134 -8.39 8.94 10.20
C ARG A 134 -8.19 9.92 11.37
N TYR A 135 -7.89 9.41 12.57
CA TYR A 135 -7.74 10.25 13.76
C TYR A 135 -6.36 10.89 13.85
N LYS A 136 -5.32 10.16 13.44
CA LYS A 136 -3.95 10.65 13.44
C LYS A 136 -3.76 11.69 12.33
N ASP A 137 -4.39 11.46 11.17
CA ASP A 137 -4.26 12.35 10.01
C ASP A 137 -5.03 13.66 10.18
N ALA A 138 -6.15 13.61 10.90
CA ALA A 138 -6.89 14.81 11.28
C ALA A 138 -6.07 15.73 12.19
N GLU A 139 -5.20 15.16 13.04
CA GLU A 139 -4.31 15.92 13.93
C GLU A 139 -3.05 16.44 13.21
N SER A 140 -2.53 15.69 12.24
CA SER A 140 -1.32 16.06 11.48
C SER A 140 -1.58 16.98 10.28
N GLY A 141 -2.84 17.13 9.86
CA GLY A 141 -3.23 17.91 8.68
C GLY A 141 -2.92 17.20 7.36
N GLN A 142 -2.62 15.91 7.39
CA GLN A 142 -2.39 15.09 6.21
C GLN A 142 -3.71 14.91 5.44
N PHE A 143 -3.60 14.81 4.11
CA PHE A 143 -4.77 14.56 3.28
C PHE A 143 -5.22 13.12 3.51
N ASN A 144 -6.42 12.95 4.06
CA ASN A 144 -7.05 11.66 4.24
C ASN A 144 -8.42 11.67 3.55
N THR A 145 -8.65 10.65 2.72
CA THR A 145 -9.85 10.57 1.86
C THR A 145 -11.14 10.44 2.68
N VAL A 146 -11.07 9.82 3.86
CA VAL A 146 -12.17 9.68 4.83
C VAL A 146 -12.58 11.01 5.43
N VAL A 147 -11.61 11.89 5.73
CA VAL A 147 -11.89 13.23 6.26
C VAL A 147 -12.63 14.09 5.23
N ARG A 148 -12.33 13.88 3.93
CA ARG A 148 -12.93 14.64 2.83
C ARG A 148 -14.31 14.15 2.41
N PHE A 149 -14.48 12.84 2.23
CA PHE A 149 -15.70 12.25 1.66
C PHE A 149 -16.67 11.72 2.71
N GLY A 150 -16.20 11.46 3.93
CA GLY A 150 -16.98 10.83 4.98
C GLY A 150 -16.68 9.34 5.15
N LEU A 151 -16.92 8.85 6.36
CA LEU A 151 -16.64 7.45 6.73
C LEU A 151 -17.52 6.46 5.97
N VAL A 152 -18.79 6.78 5.79
CA VAL A 152 -19.77 5.86 5.20
C VAL A 152 -19.47 5.67 3.72
N GLU A 153 -19.21 6.76 3.02
CA GLU A 153 -18.85 6.81 1.61
C GLU A 153 -17.58 6.01 1.33
N MET A 154 -16.55 6.19 2.16
CA MET A 154 -15.29 5.44 2.04
C MET A 154 -15.45 3.96 2.36
N LEU A 155 -16.26 3.59 3.37
CA LEU A 155 -16.55 2.17 3.65
C LEU A 155 -17.31 1.49 2.51
N LEU A 156 -18.25 2.20 1.86
CA LEU A 156 -18.95 1.70 0.68
C LEU A 156 -18.02 1.56 -0.53
N ALA A 157 -17.12 2.53 -0.74
CA ALA A 157 -16.11 2.46 -1.79
C ALA A 157 -15.16 1.28 -1.56
N LEU A 158 -14.65 1.12 -0.34
CA LEU A 158 -13.84 -0.02 0.09
C LEU A 158 -14.54 -1.36 -0.18
N LEU A 159 -15.80 -1.50 0.24
CA LEU A 159 -16.58 -2.70 -0.03
C LEU A 159 -16.75 -2.97 -1.53
N GLY A 160 -17.01 -1.92 -2.32
CA GLY A 160 -17.11 -2.02 -3.78
C GLY A 160 -15.81 -2.50 -4.41
N ALA A 161 -14.68 -1.92 -4.00
CA ALA A 161 -13.35 -2.32 -4.47
C ALA A 161 -13.05 -3.79 -4.11
N LEU A 162 -13.37 -4.23 -2.89
CA LEU A 162 -13.20 -5.62 -2.48
C LEU A 162 -14.08 -6.59 -3.28
N CYS A 163 -15.33 -6.22 -3.55
CA CYS A 163 -16.21 -7.02 -4.41
C CYS A 163 -15.63 -7.17 -5.83
N ILE A 164 -15.07 -6.10 -6.40
CA ILE A 164 -14.40 -6.13 -7.71
C ILE A 164 -13.14 -7.00 -7.66
N ALA A 165 -12.31 -6.89 -6.63
CA ALA A 165 -11.12 -7.71 -6.45
C ALA A 165 -11.47 -9.20 -6.34
N LEU A 166 -12.48 -9.55 -5.52
CA LEU A 166 -12.96 -10.94 -5.41
C LEU A 166 -13.52 -11.47 -6.72
N TYR A 167 -14.30 -10.66 -7.44
CA TYR A 167 -14.81 -11.02 -8.76
C TYR A 167 -13.66 -11.29 -9.76
N ALA A 168 -12.64 -10.44 -9.74
CA ALA A 168 -11.51 -10.56 -10.64
C ALA A 168 -10.63 -11.77 -10.29
N ASN A 169 -10.20 -11.94 -9.04
CA ASN A 169 -9.42 -13.10 -8.62
C ASN A 169 -9.50 -13.35 -7.10
N VAL A 170 -10.30 -14.35 -6.70
CA VAL A 170 -10.48 -14.74 -5.30
C VAL A 170 -9.16 -15.18 -4.63
N ALA A 171 -8.37 -16.03 -5.31
CA ALA A 171 -7.15 -16.58 -4.72
C ALA A 171 -6.10 -15.49 -4.44
N TRP A 172 -5.87 -14.60 -5.41
CA TRP A 172 -4.95 -13.48 -5.22
C TRP A 172 -5.43 -12.49 -4.17
N THR A 173 -6.75 -12.27 -4.05
CA THR A 173 -7.32 -11.40 -3.01
C THR A 173 -7.05 -11.97 -1.61
N ILE A 174 -7.27 -13.27 -1.39
CA ILE A 174 -6.98 -13.92 -0.11
C ILE A 174 -5.47 -13.83 0.21
N LEU A 175 -4.61 -14.13 -0.77
CA LEU A 175 -3.16 -14.01 -0.62
C LEU A 175 -2.73 -12.58 -0.32
N ALA A 176 -3.30 -11.58 -0.98
CA ALA A 176 -2.98 -10.18 -0.77
C ALA A 176 -3.30 -9.73 0.66
N PHE A 177 -4.42 -10.19 1.24
CA PHE A 177 -4.72 -9.91 2.66
C PHE A 177 -3.75 -10.58 3.63
N ILE A 178 -3.37 -11.83 3.36
CA ILE A 178 -2.36 -12.53 4.16
C ILE A 178 -1.03 -11.77 4.11
N VAL A 179 -0.62 -11.38 2.91
CA VAL A 179 0.60 -10.59 2.68
C VAL A 179 0.51 -9.23 3.37
N LEU A 180 -0.60 -8.52 3.25
CA LEU A 180 -0.83 -7.22 3.90
C LEU A 180 -0.64 -7.35 5.42
N ALA A 181 -1.29 -8.33 6.04
CA ALA A 181 -1.16 -8.57 7.47
C ALA A 181 0.30 -8.86 7.87
N LEU A 182 1.01 -9.69 7.10
CA LEU A 182 2.43 -9.98 7.35
C LEU A 182 3.30 -8.72 7.22
N LEU A 183 3.10 -7.92 6.18
CA LEU A 183 3.85 -6.69 5.94
C LEU A 183 3.55 -5.63 7.01
N THR A 184 2.33 -5.54 7.52
CA THR A 184 1.99 -4.65 8.63
C THR A 184 2.69 -5.08 9.90
N ILE A 185 2.66 -6.37 10.26
CA ILE A 185 3.38 -6.89 11.43
C ILE A 185 4.88 -6.62 11.32
N VAL A 186 5.50 -6.91 10.17
CA VAL A 186 6.94 -6.67 9.96
C VAL A 186 7.27 -5.18 10.03
N SER A 187 6.43 -4.33 9.46
CA SER A 187 6.58 -2.87 9.50
C SER A 187 6.53 -2.34 10.93
N ASP A 188 5.57 -2.79 11.74
CA ASP A 188 5.44 -2.38 13.14
C ASP A 188 6.63 -2.85 13.97
N MET A 189 7.14 -4.06 13.72
CA MET A 189 8.33 -4.59 14.40
C MET A 189 9.63 -3.85 14.03
N THR A 190 9.69 -3.28 12.83
CA THR A 190 10.91 -2.63 12.32
C THR A 190 10.92 -1.12 12.49
N THR A 191 9.74 -0.51 12.71
CA THR A 191 9.60 0.93 12.92
C THR A 191 9.97 1.28 14.37
N ALA A 192 11.02 2.08 14.53
CA ALA A 192 11.38 2.61 15.84
C ALA A 192 10.53 3.86 16.14
N ARG A 193 9.78 3.85 17.25
CA ARG A 193 9.13 5.06 17.78
C ARG A 193 10.18 5.89 18.52
N ILE A 194 10.48 7.08 18.01
CA ILE A 194 11.45 8.02 18.60
C ILE A 194 10.78 8.83 19.71
N LEU A 195 9.49 9.17 19.56
CA LEU A 195 8.71 9.85 20.59
C LEU A 195 7.96 8.81 21.42
N THR A 196 8.51 8.44 22.57
CA THR A 196 7.69 7.98 23.69
C THR A 196 6.89 9.19 24.16
N THR A 197 5.62 9.26 23.80
CA THR A 197 4.71 10.23 24.41
C THR A 197 4.84 10.10 25.93
N GLU A 198 5.11 11.20 26.65
CA GLU A 198 5.10 11.29 28.12
C GLU A 198 3.81 10.72 28.77
N ARG A 199 2.79 10.44 27.94
CA ARG A 199 1.55 9.76 28.30
C ARG A 199 1.72 8.27 28.66
N GLU A 200 2.71 7.56 28.12
CA GLU A 200 3.03 6.18 28.53
C GLU A 200 3.77 6.15 29.88
N GLU A 201 4.70 7.10 30.12
CA GLU A 201 5.31 7.27 31.44
C GLU A 201 4.27 7.65 32.49
N ALA A 202 3.30 8.50 32.15
CA ALA A 202 2.20 8.80 33.06
C ALA A 202 1.38 7.54 33.39
N SER A 203 1.01 6.70 32.41
CA SER A 203 0.24 5.47 32.69
C SER A 203 1.01 4.41 33.49
N ASP A 204 2.33 4.32 33.32
CA ASP A 204 3.18 3.42 34.11
C ASP A 204 3.46 3.95 35.53
N VAL A 205 3.46 5.27 35.74
CA VAL A 205 3.56 5.85 37.08
C VAL A 205 2.28 5.62 37.89
N TRP A 206 1.11 5.56 37.26
CA TRP A 206 -0.17 5.27 37.95
C TRP A 206 -0.46 3.77 38.13
N SER A 207 0.26 2.86 37.46
CA SER A 207 0.09 1.41 37.64
C SER A 207 0.89 0.84 38.82
N HIS A 208 1.76 1.67 39.42
CA HIS A 208 2.63 1.33 40.54
C HIS A 208 2.32 2.10 41.85
N LEU A 209 1.21 2.85 41.91
CA LEU A 209 0.65 3.48 43.11
C LEU A 209 -0.72 2.87 43.46
#